data_AF-A0A952EXG5-F1
#
_entry.id   AF-A0A952EXG5-F1
#
_cell.length_a   1.000
_cell.length_b   1.000
_cell.length_c   1.000
_cell.angle_alpha   90.00
_cell.angle_beta   90.00
_cell.angle_gamma   90.00
#
_symmetry.space_group_name_H-M   'P 1'
#
loop_
_entity.id
_entity.type
_entity.pdbx_description
1 polymer ?
#
loop_
_entity_poly.entity_id
_entity_poly.type
_entity_poly.pdbx_seq_one_letter_code
_entity_poly.pdbx_strand_id
1 'polypeptide(L)'
;MSTVGTPKSPEQIQHDWDTNPRWKGIERTYSAADVVALQGSVVEEATLARRGAEVLWEQLHDMEFVNSLGALTGNMAVQQVRAGLKAIYLSGWQVAGDANLSGHTYPDQSLYPANSVPQVIRRINNALLRADEISKVEGDHSVENWLVPIVADGEAGFGGALNVYELQKAMIAAGVAGSHWEDQLASEKKCGHLGGKVLIPTQQHIRTLTSARLAADVADVPTVVIARTDAEAATLITSDVDERDQPFITGERTKEGFYRVRNGLEPCIARAKAYAPYSDLIWMETGTPDLELAKKFAEGVKAEFPDQMLAYNCSPSFNWKKHLDDATIARFQKELGAMGFKFLFITLAGFHALNYSMFDLAYG
;
A
#
# COMPACT_ATOMS: atom_id res chain seq x y z
N MET A 1 -27.79 19.25 -22.78
CA MET A 1 -27.38 18.13 -21.89
C MET A 1 -26.74 18.71 -20.65
N SER A 2 -26.68 17.97 -19.54
CA SER A 2 -26.01 18.41 -18.30
C SER A 2 -24.49 18.58 -18.52
N THR A 3 -23.86 19.49 -17.78
CA THR A 3 -22.38 19.67 -17.74
C THR A 3 -21.74 19.04 -16.50
N VAL A 4 -22.53 18.43 -15.61
CA VAL A 4 -22.03 17.78 -14.39
C VAL A 4 -21.20 16.56 -14.77
N GLY A 5 -19.97 16.49 -14.25
CA GLY A 5 -19.05 15.37 -14.48
C GLY A 5 -18.43 15.34 -15.88
N THR A 6 -18.49 16.42 -16.67
CA THR A 6 -17.81 16.46 -17.96
C THR A 6 -16.29 16.26 -17.78
N PRO A 7 -15.64 15.32 -18.51
CA PRO A 7 -14.21 15.08 -18.41
C PRO A 7 -13.37 16.33 -18.75
N LYS A 8 -12.17 16.40 -18.18
CA LYS A 8 -11.14 17.39 -18.57
C LYS A 8 -10.65 17.09 -19.99
N SER A 9 -10.17 18.12 -20.70
CA SER A 9 -9.47 17.89 -21.97
C SER A 9 -8.08 17.27 -21.74
N PRO A 10 -7.49 16.58 -22.74
CA PRO A 10 -6.13 16.06 -22.63
C PRO A 10 -5.10 17.14 -22.26
N GLU A 11 -5.27 18.37 -22.77
CA GLU A 11 -4.37 19.50 -22.48
C GLU A 11 -4.48 19.96 -21.02
N GLN A 12 -5.66 19.91 -20.41
CA GLN A 12 -5.85 20.23 -19.00
C GLN A 12 -5.17 19.20 -18.10
N ILE A 13 -5.30 17.91 -18.43
CA ILE A 13 -4.62 16.83 -17.69
C ILE A 13 -3.10 16.94 -17.85
N GLN A 14 -2.62 17.15 -19.07
CA GLN A 14 -1.18 17.31 -19.33
C GLN A 14 -0.62 18.53 -18.60
N HIS A 15 -1.35 19.65 -18.58
CA HIS A 15 -0.92 20.85 -17.85
C HIS A 15 -0.81 20.59 -16.34
N ASP A 16 -1.76 19.86 -15.74
CA ASP A 16 -1.66 19.46 -14.33
C ASP A 16 -0.44 18.57 -14.10
N TRP A 17 -0.21 17.55 -14.95
CA TRP A 17 0.98 16.68 -14.86
C TRP A 17 2.30 17.44 -14.97
N ASP A 18 2.38 18.44 -15.83
CA ASP A 18 3.60 19.22 -16.08
C ASP A 18 3.90 20.24 -14.97
N THR A 19 2.88 20.75 -14.29
CA THR A 19 3.02 21.93 -13.39
C THR A 19 2.72 21.65 -11.93
N ASN A 20 1.93 20.63 -11.60
CA ASN A 20 1.58 20.30 -10.24
C ASN A 20 2.75 19.55 -9.56
N PRO A 21 3.30 20.07 -8.44
CA PRO A 21 4.44 19.43 -7.76
C PRO A 21 4.14 18.02 -7.26
N ARG A 22 2.87 17.63 -7.11
CA ARG A 22 2.43 16.26 -6.80
C ARG A 22 3.00 15.21 -7.77
N TRP A 23 3.27 15.60 -9.02
CA TRP A 23 3.72 14.70 -10.08
C TRP A 23 5.21 14.78 -10.37
N LYS A 24 5.98 15.57 -9.61
CA LYS A 24 7.42 15.67 -9.76
C LYS A 24 8.07 14.28 -9.64
N GLY A 25 8.74 13.84 -10.72
CA GLY A 25 9.45 12.56 -10.76
C GLY A 25 8.56 11.34 -11.03
N ILE A 26 7.25 11.51 -11.25
CA ILE A 26 6.33 10.43 -11.58
C ILE A 26 6.26 10.24 -13.09
N GLU A 27 6.66 9.05 -13.55
CA GLU A 27 6.61 8.64 -14.94
C GLU A 27 5.27 7.99 -15.30
N ARG A 28 4.74 8.35 -16.46
CA ARG A 28 3.59 7.70 -17.10
C ARG A 28 4.01 7.26 -18.49
N THR A 29 3.85 5.97 -18.78
CA THR A 29 4.17 5.39 -20.10
C THR A 29 2.98 5.48 -21.07
N TYR A 30 1.93 6.20 -20.69
CA TYR A 30 0.72 6.49 -21.46
C TYR A 30 0.48 8.00 -21.49
N SER A 31 -0.36 8.46 -22.42
CA SER A 31 -0.62 9.87 -22.62
C SER A 31 -1.88 10.35 -21.88
N ALA A 32 -2.01 11.67 -21.69
CA ALA A 32 -3.25 12.28 -21.20
C ALA A 32 -4.44 11.99 -22.13
N ALA A 33 -4.20 11.84 -23.44
CA ALA A 33 -5.24 11.47 -24.40
C ALA A 33 -5.76 10.04 -24.17
N ASP A 34 -4.89 9.09 -23.80
CA ASP A 34 -5.30 7.73 -23.43
C ASP A 34 -6.19 7.73 -22.18
N VAL A 35 -5.89 8.59 -21.20
CA VAL A 35 -6.73 8.76 -20.00
C VAL A 35 -8.13 9.25 -20.39
N VAL A 36 -8.23 10.32 -21.16
CA VAL A 36 -9.53 10.88 -21.58
C VAL A 36 -10.32 9.88 -22.42
N ALA A 37 -9.66 9.12 -23.29
CA ALA A 37 -10.31 8.08 -24.10
C ALA A 37 -11.00 6.99 -23.24
N LEU A 38 -10.54 6.78 -22.01
CA LEU A 38 -11.09 5.80 -21.07
C LEU A 38 -12.13 6.38 -20.10
N GLN A 39 -12.34 7.70 -20.08
CA GLN A 39 -13.25 8.38 -19.14
C GLN A 39 -14.73 8.37 -19.58
N GLY A 40 -15.02 7.96 -20.82
CA GLY A 40 -16.39 8.06 -21.35
C GLY A 40 -16.86 9.52 -21.42
N SER A 41 -18.13 9.77 -21.11
CA SER A 41 -18.73 11.12 -21.19
C SER A 41 -19.02 11.75 -19.82
N VAL A 42 -18.86 11.00 -18.73
CA VAL A 42 -19.11 11.46 -17.36
C VAL A 42 -18.08 10.81 -16.42
N VAL A 43 -17.36 11.63 -15.67
CA VAL A 43 -16.47 11.22 -14.58
C VAL A 43 -17.16 11.47 -13.24
N GLU A 44 -17.31 10.41 -12.44
CA GLU A 44 -17.87 10.50 -11.09
C GLU A 44 -16.85 11.09 -10.12
N GLU A 45 -17.28 12.04 -9.28
CA GLU A 45 -16.40 12.64 -8.28
C GLU A 45 -16.23 11.71 -7.07
N ALA A 46 -14.99 11.26 -6.84
CA ALA A 46 -14.63 10.40 -5.71
C ALA A 46 -14.11 11.20 -4.51
N THR A 47 -14.99 12.01 -3.89
CA THR A 47 -14.64 13.02 -2.88
C THR A 47 -13.72 12.52 -1.76
N LEU A 48 -14.01 11.36 -1.17
CA LEU A 48 -13.22 10.82 -0.06
C LEU A 48 -11.84 10.32 -0.53
N ALA A 49 -11.75 9.78 -1.74
CA ALA A 49 -10.47 9.36 -2.31
C ALA A 49 -9.59 10.57 -2.62
N ARG A 50 -10.16 11.61 -3.26
CA ARG A 50 -9.45 12.88 -3.53
C ARG A 50 -8.92 13.50 -2.24
N ARG A 51 -9.81 13.79 -1.29
CA ARG A 51 -9.46 14.43 -0.02
C ARG A 51 -8.47 13.59 0.79
N GLY A 52 -8.70 12.27 0.86
CA GLY A 52 -7.80 11.37 1.56
C GLY A 52 -6.40 11.37 0.96
N ALA A 53 -6.29 11.28 -0.37
CA ALA A 53 -5.01 11.26 -1.06
C ALA A 53 -4.23 12.58 -0.91
N GLU A 54 -4.92 13.73 -1.00
CA GLU A 54 -4.33 15.06 -0.78
C GLU A 54 -3.81 15.20 0.67
N VAL A 55 -4.65 14.87 1.66
CA VAL A 55 -4.26 14.90 3.08
C VAL A 55 -3.09 13.95 3.37
N LEU A 56 -3.10 12.75 2.80
CA LEU A 56 -1.99 11.80 2.97
C LEU A 56 -0.70 12.38 2.40
N TRP A 57 -0.75 12.96 1.20
CA TRP A 57 0.42 13.56 0.56
C TRP A 57 1.01 14.70 1.38
N GLU A 58 0.17 15.60 1.90
CA GLU A 58 0.59 16.68 2.80
C GLU A 58 1.24 16.13 4.08
N GLN A 59 0.57 15.17 4.76
CA GLN A 59 1.10 14.56 5.98
C GLN A 59 2.47 13.89 5.78
N LEU A 60 2.69 13.23 4.64
CA LEU A 60 3.96 12.58 4.33
C LEU A 60 5.14 13.57 4.18
N HIS A 61 4.85 14.82 3.81
CA HIS A 61 5.85 15.88 3.66
C HIS A 61 6.03 16.70 4.95
N ASP A 62 4.94 16.97 5.65
CA ASP A 62 4.95 17.87 6.82
C ASP A 62 5.33 17.17 8.12
N MET A 63 4.96 15.89 8.27
CA MET A 63 5.25 15.13 9.50
C MET A 63 6.65 14.50 9.44
N GLU A 64 7.23 14.24 10.62
CA GLU A 64 8.48 13.47 10.72
C GLU A 64 8.31 12.09 10.04
N PHE A 65 7.20 11.44 10.36
CA PHE A 65 6.63 10.27 9.69
C PHE A 65 5.13 10.17 10.02
N VAL A 66 4.39 9.42 9.21
CA VAL A 66 2.99 9.04 9.45
C VAL A 66 2.98 7.59 9.91
N ASN A 67 2.52 7.32 11.14
CA ASN A 67 2.33 5.95 11.61
C ASN A 67 0.84 5.56 11.66
N SER A 68 0.57 4.27 11.51
CA SER A 68 -0.78 3.72 11.49
C SER A 68 -0.83 2.28 12.00
N LEU A 69 -2.04 1.77 12.23
CA LEU A 69 -2.31 0.43 12.72
C LEU A 69 -3.32 -0.26 11.80
N GLY A 70 -3.13 -1.56 11.56
CA GLY A 70 -4.07 -2.38 10.80
C GLY A 70 -5.47 -2.40 11.42
N ALA A 71 -6.47 -1.90 10.70
CA ALA A 71 -7.88 -1.93 11.07
C ALA A 71 -8.69 -2.84 10.15
N LEU A 72 -9.44 -3.78 10.73
CA LEU A 72 -10.36 -4.68 10.01
C LEU A 72 -11.85 -4.36 10.24
N THR A 73 -12.15 -3.39 11.10
CA THR A 73 -13.53 -2.92 11.35
C THR A 73 -13.60 -1.40 11.41
N GLY A 74 -14.79 -0.85 11.18
CA GLY A 74 -15.04 0.59 11.31
C GLY A 74 -14.80 1.13 12.72
N ASN A 75 -15.18 0.39 13.77
CA ASN A 75 -14.97 0.84 15.16
C ASN A 75 -13.49 0.88 15.53
N MET A 76 -12.67 -0.06 15.05
CA MET A 76 -11.22 0.01 15.23
C MET A 76 -10.66 1.31 14.67
N ALA A 77 -11.05 1.67 13.44
CA ALA A 77 -10.59 2.91 12.82
C ALA A 77 -11.05 4.16 13.58
N VAL A 78 -12.32 4.20 14.03
CA VAL A 78 -12.83 5.30 14.87
C VAL A 78 -12.00 5.44 16.15
N GLN A 79 -11.65 4.32 16.81
CA GLN A 79 -10.83 4.36 18.03
C GLN A 79 -9.37 4.77 17.76
N GLN A 80 -8.79 4.34 16.63
CA GLN A 80 -7.46 4.77 16.21
C GLN A 80 -7.40 6.29 16.01
N VAL A 81 -8.40 6.88 15.36
CA VAL A 81 -8.50 8.34 15.18
C VAL A 81 -8.76 9.06 16.50
N ARG A 82 -9.68 8.53 17.33
CA ARG A 82 -9.95 9.07 18.67
C ARG A 82 -8.70 9.09 19.54
N ALA A 83 -7.82 8.09 19.40
CA ALA A 83 -6.55 8.00 20.09
C ALA A 83 -5.45 8.94 19.52
N GLY A 84 -5.73 9.62 18.41
CA GLY A 84 -4.85 10.64 17.82
C GLY A 84 -4.05 10.20 16.58
N LEU A 85 -4.25 8.98 16.06
CA LEU A 85 -3.58 8.56 14.82
C LEU A 85 -4.10 9.35 13.62
N LYS A 86 -3.18 9.66 12.68
CA LYS A 86 -3.45 10.52 11.53
C LYS A 86 -3.72 9.79 10.22
N ALA A 87 -3.61 8.45 10.22
CA ALA A 87 -3.90 7.58 9.09
C ALA A 87 -4.34 6.19 9.55
N ILE A 88 -5.03 5.46 8.67
CA ILE A 88 -5.46 4.07 8.87
C ILE A 88 -4.72 3.17 7.88
N TYR A 89 -4.20 2.04 8.36
CA TYR A 89 -3.73 0.96 7.49
C TYR A 89 -4.81 -0.12 7.41
N LEU A 90 -5.09 -0.61 6.20
CA LEU A 90 -6.05 -1.68 5.97
C LEU A 90 -5.32 -2.87 5.36
N SER A 91 -5.15 -3.91 6.19
CA SER A 91 -4.34 -5.10 5.88
C SER A 91 -5.13 -6.15 5.11
N GLY A 92 -4.60 -6.62 3.97
CA GLY A 92 -5.15 -7.73 3.21
C GLY A 92 -5.14 -9.04 4.00
N TRP A 93 -4.07 -9.26 4.79
CA TRP A 93 -3.99 -10.36 5.75
C TRP A 93 -5.16 -10.36 6.75
N GLN A 94 -5.50 -9.21 7.35
CA GLN A 94 -6.60 -9.16 8.32
C GLN A 94 -7.95 -9.38 7.66
N VAL A 95 -8.11 -8.89 6.42
CA VAL A 95 -9.29 -9.18 5.61
C VAL A 95 -9.40 -10.68 5.34
N ALA A 96 -8.31 -11.34 4.91
CA ALA A 96 -8.26 -12.79 4.74
C ALA A 96 -8.63 -13.53 6.03
N GLY A 97 -8.09 -13.11 7.17
CA GLY A 97 -8.30 -13.76 8.46
C GLY A 97 -9.74 -13.63 8.99
N ASP A 98 -10.36 -12.45 8.89
CA ASP A 98 -11.57 -12.17 9.69
C ASP A 98 -12.53 -11.11 9.11
N ALA A 99 -12.35 -10.61 7.88
CA ALA A 99 -13.20 -9.54 7.35
C ALA A 99 -13.47 -9.59 5.83
N ASN A 100 -13.36 -10.77 5.22
CA ASN A 100 -13.58 -10.93 3.78
C ASN A 100 -14.98 -11.42 3.41
N LEU A 101 -15.32 -11.26 2.13
CA LEU A 101 -16.67 -11.52 1.61
C LEU A 101 -16.99 -13.00 1.38
N SER A 102 -16.04 -13.92 1.53
CA SER A 102 -16.38 -15.35 1.54
C SER A 102 -17.00 -15.79 2.87
N GLY A 103 -16.77 -15.03 3.95
CA GLY A 103 -17.14 -15.41 5.31
C GLY A 103 -16.26 -16.50 5.94
N HIS A 104 -15.23 -16.99 5.23
CA HIS A 104 -14.25 -17.93 5.77
C HIS A 104 -13.01 -17.23 6.31
N THR A 105 -12.40 -17.83 7.34
CA THR A 105 -11.04 -17.53 7.76
C THR A 105 -10.05 -18.12 6.77
N TYR A 106 -9.20 -17.28 6.19
CA TYR A 106 -8.16 -17.70 5.26
C TYR A 106 -6.76 -17.33 5.76
N PRO A 107 -5.73 -18.11 5.36
CA PRO A 107 -4.37 -17.61 5.37
C PRO A 107 -4.19 -16.54 4.29
N ASP A 108 -3.12 -15.77 4.43
CA ASP A 108 -2.81 -14.66 3.56
C ASP A 108 -2.15 -15.10 2.23
N GLN A 109 -3.00 -15.57 1.31
CA GLN A 109 -2.61 -16.13 0.00
C GLN A 109 -3.57 -15.73 -1.13
N SER A 110 -4.16 -14.53 -1.06
CA SER A 110 -5.10 -14.02 -2.09
C SER A 110 -6.31 -14.93 -2.38
N LEU A 111 -6.77 -15.70 -1.39
CA LEU A 111 -7.87 -16.66 -1.55
C LEU A 111 -9.26 -16.00 -1.54
N TYR A 112 -9.37 -14.82 -0.94
CA TYR A 112 -10.65 -14.14 -0.74
C TYR A 112 -11.13 -13.41 -2.00
N PRO A 113 -12.44 -13.12 -2.13
CA PRO A 113 -12.96 -12.36 -3.26
C PRO A 113 -12.31 -10.98 -3.38
N ALA A 114 -11.80 -10.62 -4.55
CA ALA A 114 -10.98 -9.42 -4.78
C ALA A 114 -11.64 -8.09 -4.33
N ASN A 115 -12.97 -8.04 -4.28
CA ASN A 115 -13.72 -6.88 -3.80
C ASN A 115 -13.85 -6.79 -2.26
N SER A 116 -13.21 -7.68 -1.49
CA SER A 116 -13.29 -7.67 -0.02
C SER A 116 -12.61 -6.45 0.60
N VAL A 117 -11.38 -6.14 0.20
CA VAL A 117 -10.65 -4.95 0.67
C VAL A 117 -11.44 -3.66 0.36
N PRO A 118 -11.94 -3.43 -0.89
CA PRO A 118 -12.82 -2.30 -1.19
C PRO A 118 -14.03 -2.17 -0.26
N GLN A 119 -14.68 -3.28 0.13
CA GLN A 119 -15.81 -3.23 1.06
C GLN A 119 -15.40 -2.77 2.46
N VAL A 120 -14.23 -3.20 2.95
CA VAL A 120 -13.73 -2.77 4.26
C VAL A 120 -13.28 -1.31 4.23
N ILE A 121 -12.69 -0.81 3.12
CA ILE A 121 -12.40 0.62 2.93
C ILE A 121 -13.70 1.44 3.06
N ARG A 122 -14.76 1.04 2.35
CA ARG A 122 -16.06 1.72 2.42
C ARG A 122 -16.66 1.66 3.83
N ARG A 123 -16.52 0.52 4.52
CA ARG A 123 -16.98 0.33 5.90
C ARG A 123 -16.27 1.29 6.87
N ILE A 124 -14.95 1.44 6.74
CA ILE A 124 -14.17 2.36 7.58
C ILE A 124 -14.60 3.80 7.31
N ASN A 125 -14.66 4.23 6.05
CA ASN A 125 -15.12 5.57 5.69
C ASN A 125 -16.53 5.88 6.22
N ASN A 126 -17.47 4.92 6.15
CA ASN A 126 -18.81 5.07 6.74
C ASN A 126 -18.76 5.27 8.26
N ALA A 127 -17.86 4.57 8.96
CA ALA A 127 -17.73 4.71 10.40
C ALA A 127 -17.12 6.06 10.80
N LEU A 128 -16.11 6.53 10.06
CA LEU A 128 -15.48 7.84 10.27
C LEU A 128 -16.46 8.98 9.96
N LEU A 129 -17.24 8.88 8.88
CA LEU A 129 -18.32 9.83 8.58
C LEU A 129 -19.34 9.91 9.72
N ARG A 130 -19.75 8.76 10.28
CA ARG A 130 -20.69 8.77 11.41
C ARG A 130 -20.09 9.43 12.65
N ALA A 131 -18.80 9.19 12.93
CA ALA A 131 -18.12 9.83 14.05
C ALA A 131 -17.99 11.36 13.86
N ASP A 132 -17.74 11.81 12.62
CA ASP A 132 -17.71 13.23 12.24
C ASP A 132 -19.07 13.91 12.45
N GLU A 133 -20.14 13.29 11.95
CA GLU A 133 -21.52 13.76 12.12
C GLU A 133 -21.90 13.90 13.60
N ILE A 134 -21.56 12.90 14.43
CA ILE A 134 -21.82 12.91 15.88
C ILE A 134 -21.04 14.05 16.54
N SER A 135 -19.74 14.15 16.27
CA SER A 135 -18.88 15.17 16.89
C SER A 135 -19.37 16.58 16.55
N LYS A 136 -19.85 16.78 15.32
CA LYS A 136 -20.44 18.04 14.88
C LYS A 136 -21.72 18.42 15.63
N VAL A 137 -22.61 17.47 15.91
CA VAL A 137 -23.86 17.75 16.64
C VAL A 137 -23.65 17.89 18.14
N GLU A 138 -22.65 17.21 18.70
CA GLU A 138 -22.26 17.32 20.11
C GLU A 138 -21.39 18.55 20.41
N GLY A 139 -20.88 19.24 19.38
CA GLY A 139 -19.92 20.32 19.54
C GLY A 139 -18.54 19.83 20.04
N ASP A 140 -18.21 18.57 19.79
CA ASP A 140 -16.93 17.96 20.13
C ASP A 140 -15.89 18.31 19.06
N HIS A 141 -14.89 19.10 19.47
CA HIS A 141 -13.75 19.51 18.64
C HIS A 141 -12.45 18.80 19.05
N SER A 142 -12.51 17.72 19.83
CA SER A 142 -11.33 16.97 20.29
C SER A 142 -10.55 16.28 19.16
N VAL A 143 -11.23 15.96 18.05
CA VAL A 143 -10.62 15.39 16.84
C VAL A 143 -10.73 16.41 15.71
N GLU A 144 -9.59 16.85 15.21
CA GLU A 144 -9.51 17.85 14.12
C GLU A 144 -9.99 17.30 12.78
N ASN A 145 -9.65 16.05 12.46
CA ASN A 145 -10.01 15.40 11.21
C ASN A 145 -10.42 13.95 11.47
N TRP A 146 -11.73 13.68 11.41
CA TRP A 146 -12.25 12.31 11.46
C TRP A 146 -11.94 11.50 10.22
N LEU A 147 -11.94 12.16 9.06
CA LEU A 147 -11.74 11.55 7.76
C LEU A 147 -10.22 11.51 7.47
N VAL A 148 -9.49 10.75 8.28
CA VAL A 148 -8.07 10.46 8.06
C VAL A 148 -7.88 9.58 6.82
N PRO A 149 -6.73 9.67 6.13
CA PRO A 149 -6.43 8.83 4.98
C PRO A 149 -6.38 7.34 5.32
N ILE A 150 -6.88 6.52 4.39
CA ILE A 150 -6.79 5.05 4.44
C ILE A 150 -5.76 4.59 3.39
N VAL A 151 -4.73 3.88 3.84
CA VAL A 151 -3.79 3.16 2.98
C VAL A 151 -4.16 1.68 2.99
N ALA A 152 -4.46 1.11 1.81
CA ALA A 152 -5.02 -0.22 1.68
C ALA A 152 -4.13 -1.20 0.88
N ASP A 153 -4.31 -2.48 1.19
CA ASP A 153 -3.59 -3.60 0.58
C ASP A 153 -4.19 -4.03 -0.77
N GLY A 154 -3.47 -3.74 -1.85
CA GLY A 154 -3.79 -4.16 -3.22
C GLY A 154 -3.29 -5.56 -3.57
N GLU A 155 -2.64 -6.26 -2.64
CA GLU A 155 -2.06 -7.58 -2.86
C GLU A 155 -1.12 -7.57 -4.08
N ALA A 156 -1.07 -8.69 -4.80
CA ALA A 156 -0.52 -8.77 -6.16
C ALA A 156 -1.58 -8.47 -7.24
N GLY A 157 -2.70 -7.81 -6.88
CA GLY A 157 -3.75 -7.41 -7.82
C GLY A 157 -4.67 -8.53 -8.33
N PHE A 158 -4.67 -9.71 -7.72
CA PHE A 158 -5.58 -10.83 -8.03
C PHE A 158 -5.55 -11.32 -9.49
N GLY A 159 -4.45 -11.09 -10.22
CA GLY A 159 -4.30 -11.57 -11.59
C GLY A 159 -3.36 -10.72 -12.44
N GLY A 160 -3.85 -10.29 -13.60
CA GLY A 160 -3.10 -9.45 -14.54
C GLY A 160 -3.37 -7.96 -14.37
N ALA A 161 -2.88 -7.15 -15.32
CA ALA A 161 -3.02 -5.69 -15.27
C ALA A 161 -4.49 -5.24 -15.17
N LEU A 162 -5.41 -5.90 -15.87
CA LEU A 162 -6.84 -5.54 -15.80
C LEU A 162 -7.45 -5.82 -14.42
N ASN A 163 -6.98 -6.84 -13.70
CA ASN A 163 -7.42 -7.10 -12.33
C ASN A 163 -6.92 -6.01 -11.38
N VAL A 164 -5.66 -5.57 -11.55
CA VAL A 164 -5.10 -4.41 -10.82
C VAL A 164 -5.93 -3.15 -11.10
N TYR A 165 -6.22 -2.87 -12.38
CA TYR A 165 -7.00 -1.71 -12.78
C TYR A 165 -8.37 -1.67 -12.08
N GLU A 166 -9.13 -2.76 -12.16
CA GLU A 166 -10.45 -2.85 -11.55
C GLU A 166 -10.39 -2.81 -10.01
N LEU A 167 -9.38 -3.43 -9.40
CA LEU A 167 -9.20 -3.36 -7.96
C LEU A 167 -8.92 -1.92 -7.50
N GLN A 168 -7.99 -1.22 -8.16
CA GLN A 168 -7.68 0.17 -7.83
C GLN A 168 -8.91 1.07 -8.00
N LYS A 169 -9.64 0.91 -9.10
CA LYS A 169 -10.89 1.63 -9.35
C LYS A 169 -11.92 1.38 -8.23
N ALA A 170 -12.07 0.14 -7.80
CA ALA A 170 -12.97 -0.21 -6.70
C ALA A 170 -12.52 0.39 -5.35
N MET A 171 -11.21 0.43 -5.08
CA MET A 171 -10.67 1.09 -3.88
C MET A 171 -10.90 2.60 -3.89
N ILE A 172 -10.71 3.25 -5.04
CA ILE A 172 -10.99 4.68 -5.21
C ILE A 172 -12.48 4.97 -5.00
N ALA A 173 -13.37 4.18 -5.61
CA ALA A 173 -14.82 4.32 -5.40
C ALA A 173 -15.22 4.13 -3.91
N ALA A 174 -14.47 3.31 -3.17
CA ALA A 174 -14.66 3.14 -1.74
C ALA A 174 -14.07 4.27 -0.88
N GLY A 175 -13.26 5.16 -1.46
CA GLY A 175 -12.65 6.32 -0.78
C GLY A 175 -11.25 6.06 -0.22
N VAL A 176 -10.42 5.26 -0.90
CA VAL A 176 -9.03 5.02 -0.51
C VAL A 176 -8.16 6.27 -0.72
N ALA A 177 -7.19 6.52 0.16
CA ALA A 177 -6.19 7.59 -0.02
C ALA A 177 -4.92 7.09 -0.73
N GLY A 178 -4.50 5.87 -0.42
CA GLY A 178 -3.37 5.21 -1.07
C GLY A 178 -3.50 3.69 -1.11
N SER A 179 -2.85 3.06 -2.07
CA SER A 179 -2.84 1.61 -2.22
C SER A 179 -1.42 1.10 -2.45
N HIS A 180 -1.11 -0.06 -1.88
CA HIS A 180 0.16 -0.73 -2.12
C HIS A 180 0.01 -1.99 -2.96
N TRP A 181 1.04 -2.28 -3.77
CA TRP A 181 1.06 -3.38 -4.73
C TRP A 181 2.37 -4.13 -4.60
N GLU A 182 2.35 -5.46 -4.55
CA GLU A 182 3.56 -6.27 -4.38
C GLU A 182 3.98 -7.05 -5.63
N ASP A 183 5.27 -7.33 -5.77
CA ASP A 183 5.90 -7.99 -6.92
C ASP A 183 5.90 -9.53 -6.85
N GLN A 184 4.88 -10.10 -6.18
CA GLN A 184 4.64 -11.54 -6.13
C GLN A 184 3.72 -12.02 -7.26
N LEU A 185 3.78 -13.32 -7.56
CA LEU A 185 2.80 -13.99 -8.42
C LEU A 185 1.47 -14.13 -7.67
N ALA A 186 0.40 -13.54 -8.19
CA ALA A 186 -0.91 -13.52 -7.52
C ALA A 186 -1.48 -14.90 -7.15
N SER A 187 -1.28 -15.93 -8.00
CA SER A 187 -1.77 -17.28 -7.73
C SER A 187 -0.98 -18.02 -6.65
N GLU A 188 0.21 -17.56 -6.32
CA GLU A 188 1.09 -18.10 -5.28
C GLU A 188 1.47 -17.04 -4.27
N LYS A 189 0.60 -16.02 -4.11
CA LYS A 189 0.82 -14.92 -3.17
C LYS A 189 0.99 -15.48 -1.77
N LYS A 190 1.92 -14.92 -1.00
CA LYS A 190 2.06 -15.23 0.43
C LYS A 190 2.25 -13.94 1.22
N CYS A 191 1.86 -13.98 2.49
CA CYS A 191 2.35 -13.02 3.49
C CYS A 191 3.87 -12.89 3.40
N GLY A 192 4.37 -11.67 3.56
CA GLY A 192 5.80 -11.32 3.48
C GLY A 192 6.74 -12.18 4.32
N HIS A 193 6.22 -12.78 5.39
CA HIS A 193 6.96 -13.56 6.38
C HIS A 193 6.78 -15.08 6.22
N LEU A 194 6.06 -15.53 5.19
CA LEU A 194 5.91 -16.95 4.86
C LEU A 194 6.93 -17.40 3.80
N GLY A 195 7.31 -18.67 3.85
CA GLY A 195 8.15 -19.29 2.82
C GLY A 195 7.41 -19.52 1.50
N GLY A 196 8.16 -19.81 0.44
CA GLY A 196 7.59 -20.19 -0.86
C GLY A 196 7.09 -19.02 -1.72
N LYS A 197 7.50 -17.78 -1.41
CA LYS A 197 7.20 -16.61 -2.24
C LYS A 197 7.82 -16.73 -3.64
N VAL A 198 7.04 -16.38 -4.65
CA VAL A 198 7.44 -16.39 -6.06
C VAL A 198 7.31 -14.98 -6.62
N LEU A 199 8.44 -14.39 -7.04
CA LEU A 199 8.48 -13.08 -7.67
C LEU A 199 7.96 -13.15 -9.11
N ILE A 200 7.41 -12.05 -9.58
CA ILE A 200 7.21 -11.77 -11.01
C ILE A 200 8.39 -10.94 -11.56
N PRO A 201 8.60 -10.92 -12.90
CA PRO A 201 9.64 -10.09 -13.52
C PRO A 201 9.45 -8.61 -13.20
N THR A 202 10.55 -7.87 -13.13
CA THR A 202 10.56 -6.44 -12.82
C THR A 202 9.62 -5.64 -13.74
N GLN A 203 9.63 -5.90 -15.05
CA GLN A 203 8.72 -5.25 -16.01
C GLN A 203 7.25 -5.57 -15.74
N GLN A 204 6.93 -6.75 -15.22
CA GLN A 204 5.56 -7.12 -14.91
C GLN A 204 5.04 -6.30 -13.72
N HIS A 205 5.88 -6.04 -12.71
CA HIS A 205 5.48 -5.21 -11.58
C HIS A 205 5.39 -3.73 -11.98
N ILE A 206 6.28 -3.23 -12.85
CA ILE A 206 6.12 -1.90 -13.46
C ILE A 206 4.75 -1.80 -14.15
N ARG A 207 4.34 -2.80 -14.93
CA ARG A 207 3.01 -2.85 -15.55
C ARG A 207 1.87 -2.81 -14.52
N THR A 208 2.02 -3.46 -13.36
CA THR A 208 1.07 -3.36 -12.24
C THR A 208 0.97 -1.92 -11.72
N LEU A 209 2.11 -1.27 -11.44
CA LEU A 209 2.15 0.12 -10.95
C LEU A 209 1.56 1.10 -11.98
N THR A 210 1.90 0.93 -13.26
CA THR A 210 1.32 1.70 -14.38
C THR A 210 -0.19 1.53 -14.44
N SER A 211 -0.70 0.30 -14.27
CA SER A 211 -2.13 0.02 -14.31
C SER A 211 -2.88 0.63 -13.12
N ALA A 212 -2.28 0.62 -11.92
CA ALA A 212 -2.82 1.29 -10.74
C ALA A 212 -2.84 2.81 -10.92
N ARG A 213 -1.76 3.41 -11.46
CA ARG A 213 -1.74 4.85 -11.77
C ARG A 213 -2.77 5.22 -12.84
N LEU A 214 -2.92 4.40 -13.89
CA LEU A 214 -3.90 4.64 -14.95
C LEU A 214 -5.32 4.64 -14.40
N ALA A 215 -5.66 3.70 -13.50
CA ALA A 215 -6.97 3.69 -12.85
C ALA A 215 -7.21 4.94 -12.00
N ALA A 216 -6.18 5.45 -11.31
CA ALA A 216 -6.26 6.69 -10.54
C ALA A 216 -6.44 7.93 -11.44
N ASP A 217 -5.69 8.02 -12.54
CA ASP A 217 -5.79 9.12 -13.50
C ASP A 217 -7.16 9.12 -14.21
N VAL A 218 -7.68 7.96 -14.60
CA VAL A 218 -9.03 7.84 -15.21
C VAL A 218 -10.12 8.25 -14.20
N ALA A 219 -9.97 7.90 -12.94
CA ALA A 219 -10.86 8.32 -11.86
C ALA A 219 -10.63 9.78 -11.39
N ASP A 220 -9.70 10.51 -12.01
CA ASP A 220 -9.36 11.90 -11.73
C ASP A 220 -8.95 12.18 -10.26
N VAL A 221 -8.25 11.24 -9.60
CA VAL A 221 -7.83 11.39 -8.19
C VAL A 221 -6.33 11.15 -7.99
N PRO A 222 -5.65 11.94 -7.11
CA PRO A 222 -4.20 11.86 -6.93
C PRO A 222 -3.75 10.74 -5.97
N THR A 223 -4.40 9.58 -6.05
CA THR A 223 -4.19 8.42 -5.14
C THR A 223 -2.70 8.11 -4.98
N VAL A 224 -2.27 7.90 -3.74
CA VAL A 224 -0.89 7.54 -3.41
C VAL A 224 -0.64 6.07 -3.79
N VAL A 225 0.31 5.81 -4.68
CA VAL A 225 0.67 4.46 -5.17
C VAL A 225 1.98 4.02 -4.50
N ILE A 226 1.95 2.89 -3.80
CA ILE A 226 3.09 2.35 -3.07
C ILE A 226 3.57 1.06 -3.75
N ALA A 227 4.84 0.99 -4.11
CA ALA A 227 5.45 -0.22 -4.66
C ALA A 227 6.08 -1.05 -3.53
N ARG A 228 5.68 -2.31 -3.41
CA ARG A 228 6.27 -3.27 -2.47
C ARG A 228 7.11 -4.30 -3.21
N THR A 229 8.32 -4.57 -2.71
CA THR A 229 9.13 -5.72 -3.14
C THR A 229 9.28 -6.77 -2.05
N ASP A 230 9.17 -8.03 -2.45
CA ASP A 230 9.33 -9.22 -1.60
C ASP A 230 10.66 -9.97 -1.82
N ALA A 231 11.56 -9.39 -2.61
CA ALA A 231 12.82 -10.01 -3.04
C ALA A 231 13.85 -10.27 -1.91
N GLU A 232 13.60 -9.75 -0.70
CA GLU A 232 14.49 -9.97 0.45
C GLU A 232 14.51 -11.45 0.85
N ALA A 233 13.35 -12.10 0.82
CA ALA A 233 13.20 -13.51 1.23
C ALA A 233 12.68 -14.44 0.12
N ALA A 234 12.17 -13.91 -1.00
CA ALA A 234 11.68 -14.73 -2.10
C ALA A 234 12.84 -15.42 -2.84
N THR A 235 12.81 -16.75 -2.93
CA THR A 235 13.87 -17.56 -3.58
C THR A 235 13.45 -18.11 -4.95
N LEU A 236 12.30 -17.68 -5.45
CA LEU A 236 11.73 -18.10 -6.73
C LEU A 236 11.30 -16.88 -7.56
N ILE A 237 11.42 -16.97 -8.88
CA ILE A 237 10.86 -16.04 -9.86
C ILE A 237 10.19 -16.81 -11.00
N THR A 238 9.13 -16.27 -11.58
CA THR A 238 8.38 -16.98 -12.63
C THR A 238 9.13 -17.12 -13.95
N SER A 239 10.01 -16.17 -14.29
CA SER A 239 10.71 -16.12 -15.58
C SER A 239 12.03 -15.34 -15.48
N ASP A 240 12.96 -15.68 -16.37
CA ASP A 240 14.27 -15.05 -16.61
C ASP A 240 14.26 -14.01 -17.75
N VAL A 241 13.08 -13.62 -18.23
CA VAL A 241 12.90 -12.76 -19.41
C VAL A 241 13.43 -11.33 -19.24
N ASP A 242 13.49 -10.81 -18.02
CA ASP A 242 13.88 -9.43 -17.73
C ASP A 242 15.37 -9.36 -17.37
N GLU A 243 16.15 -8.63 -18.16
CA GLU A 243 17.60 -8.47 -17.96
C GLU A 243 17.97 -7.90 -16.59
N ARG A 244 17.07 -7.14 -15.95
CA ARG A 244 17.30 -6.60 -14.60
C ARG A 244 17.25 -7.67 -13.52
N ASP A 245 16.54 -8.77 -13.77
CA ASP A 245 16.40 -9.89 -12.84
C ASP A 245 17.48 -10.96 -13.04
N GLN A 246 18.02 -11.08 -14.26
CA GLN A 246 19.03 -12.08 -14.64
C GLN A 246 20.26 -12.15 -13.72
N PRO A 247 20.83 -11.04 -13.20
CA PRO A 247 21.97 -11.08 -12.28
C PRO A 247 21.72 -11.89 -11.00
N PHE A 248 20.46 -12.09 -10.62
CA PHE A 248 20.06 -12.81 -9.42
C PHE A 248 19.66 -14.27 -9.70
N ILE A 249 19.53 -14.67 -10.96
CA ILE A 249 19.09 -16.02 -11.35
C ILE A 249 20.26 -17.00 -11.22
N THR A 250 20.01 -18.11 -10.53
CA THR A 250 21.05 -19.12 -10.25
C THR A 250 21.24 -20.13 -11.39
N GLY A 251 20.27 -20.20 -12.32
CA GLY A 251 20.20 -21.20 -13.39
C GLY A 251 19.40 -22.46 -13.04
N GLU A 252 19.09 -22.70 -11.76
CA GLU A 252 18.26 -23.83 -11.33
C GLU A 252 16.76 -23.56 -11.53
N ARG A 253 16.00 -24.63 -11.80
CA ARG A 253 14.54 -24.59 -11.94
C ARG A 253 13.83 -25.59 -11.03
N THR A 254 12.63 -25.25 -10.62
CA THR A 254 11.69 -26.12 -9.89
C THR A 254 10.89 -27.01 -10.85
N LYS A 255 10.11 -27.97 -10.31
CA LYS A 255 9.27 -28.86 -11.15
C LYS A 255 8.10 -28.12 -11.78
N GLU A 256 7.60 -27.11 -11.09
CA GLU A 256 6.57 -26.16 -11.51
C GLU A 256 7.07 -25.24 -12.63
N GLY A 257 8.39 -25.17 -12.82
CA GLY A 257 9.04 -24.38 -13.87
C GLY A 257 9.57 -23.02 -13.43
N PHE A 258 9.40 -22.63 -12.17
CA PHE A 258 9.99 -21.39 -11.62
C PHE A 258 11.51 -21.47 -11.55
N TYR A 259 12.17 -20.33 -11.70
CA TYR A 259 13.61 -20.17 -11.57
C TYR A 259 13.99 -19.87 -10.11
N ARG A 260 15.13 -20.41 -9.66
CA ARG A 260 15.73 -20.08 -8.38
C ARG A 260 16.52 -18.78 -8.47
N VAL A 261 16.28 -17.88 -7.51
CA VAL A 261 16.98 -16.58 -7.40
C VAL A 261 17.73 -16.43 -6.09
N ARG A 262 18.83 -15.67 -6.11
CA ARG A 262 19.50 -15.14 -4.92
C ARG A 262 18.63 -14.02 -4.34
N ASN A 263 18.06 -14.27 -3.16
CA ASN A 263 17.31 -13.29 -2.39
C ASN A 263 18.22 -12.35 -1.59
N GLY A 264 17.67 -11.28 -1.05
CA GLY A 264 18.33 -10.40 -0.09
C GLY A 264 18.25 -8.91 -0.44
N LEU A 265 19.11 -8.10 0.17
CA LEU A 265 19.07 -6.63 0.02
C LEU A 265 19.37 -6.15 -1.41
N GLU A 266 20.31 -6.79 -2.09
CA GLU A 266 20.76 -6.37 -3.43
C GLU A 266 19.62 -6.39 -4.48
N PRO A 267 18.85 -7.48 -4.67
CA PRO A 267 17.72 -7.46 -5.58
C PRO A 267 16.61 -6.49 -5.13
N CYS A 268 16.43 -6.27 -3.81
CA CYS A 268 15.48 -5.27 -3.33
C CYS A 268 15.84 -3.84 -3.74
N ILE A 269 17.12 -3.45 -3.62
CA ILE A 269 17.58 -2.12 -4.06
C ILE A 269 17.42 -1.98 -5.58
N ALA A 270 17.78 -3.02 -6.36
CA ALA A 270 17.64 -3.00 -7.81
C ALA A 270 16.17 -2.83 -8.23
N ARG A 271 15.26 -3.59 -7.62
CA ARG A 271 13.81 -3.51 -7.87
C ARG A 271 13.23 -2.18 -7.42
N ALA A 272 13.61 -1.68 -6.24
CA ALA A 272 13.19 -0.37 -5.76
C ALA A 272 13.58 0.74 -6.75
N LYS A 273 14.82 0.76 -7.25
CA LYS A 273 15.25 1.73 -8.27
C LYS A 273 14.42 1.62 -9.56
N ALA A 274 14.08 0.41 -9.98
CA ALA A 274 13.22 0.20 -11.16
C ALA A 274 11.76 0.65 -10.93
N TYR A 275 11.27 0.63 -9.68
CA TYR A 275 9.90 1.01 -9.34
C TYR A 275 9.75 2.49 -8.97
N ALA A 276 10.84 3.16 -8.59
CA ALA A 276 10.84 4.55 -8.14
C ALA A 276 10.12 5.52 -9.11
N PRO A 277 10.33 5.49 -10.43
CA PRO A 277 9.63 6.38 -11.36
C PRO A 277 8.10 6.19 -11.36
N TYR A 278 7.61 5.02 -10.94
CA TYR A 278 6.20 4.64 -11.04
C TYR A 278 5.48 4.63 -9.69
N SER A 279 6.14 5.02 -8.60
CA SER A 279 5.60 4.92 -7.25
C SER A 279 5.87 6.16 -6.41
N ASP A 280 4.91 6.50 -5.56
CA ASP A 280 5.01 7.61 -4.62
C ASP A 280 5.83 7.22 -3.38
N LEU A 281 5.71 5.96 -2.95
CA LEU A 281 6.52 5.36 -1.88
C LEU A 281 7.00 3.97 -2.29
N ILE A 282 8.12 3.55 -1.71
CA ILE A 282 8.65 2.19 -1.88
C ILE A 282 8.77 1.48 -0.54
N TRP A 283 8.37 0.23 -0.51
CA TRP A 283 8.42 -0.66 0.64
C TRP A 283 9.20 -1.93 0.28
N MET A 284 10.26 -2.22 1.02
CA MET A 284 10.89 -3.54 1.03
C MET A 284 10.37 -4.33 2.23
N GLU A 285 9.75 -5.48 1.99
CA GLU A 285 9.38 -6.36 3.08
C GLU A 285 10.62 -7.04 3.68
N THR A 286 10.66 -7.20 5.01
CA THR A 286 11.86 -7.68 5.73
C THR A 286 11.53 -8.83 6.68
N GLY A 287 12.48 -9.75 6.85
CA GLY A 287 12.34 -10.87 7.79
C GLY A 287 12.55 -10.53 9.27
N THR A 288 13.20 -9.41 9.59
CA THR A 288 13.50 -8.98 10.97
C THR A 288 13.50 -7.46 11.13
N PRO A 289 13.17 -6.92 12.32
CA PRO A 289 13.23 -5.48 12.57
C PRO A 289 14.69 -5.04 12.78
N ASP A 290 15.36 -4.62 11.70
CA ASP A 290 16.77 -4.25 11.68
C ASP A 290 16.98 -2.84 11.08
N LEU A 291 17.43 -1.90 11.92
CA LEU A 291 17.67 -0.50 11.52
C LEU A 291 18.87 -0.37 10.57
N GLU A 292 19.88 -1.23 10.66
CA GLU A 292 21.04 -1.18 9.76
C GLU A 292 20.67 -1.70 8.37
N LEU A 293 19.84 -2.75 8.30
CA LEU A 293 19.28 -3.22 7.03
C LEU A 293 18.40 -2.13 6.39
N ALA A 294 17.52 -1.50 7.19
CA ALA A 294 16.65 -0.42 6.73
C ALA A 294 17.46 0.77 6.20
N LYS A 295 18.53 1.16 6.91
CA LYS A 295 19.43 2.23 6.50
C LYS A 295 20.13 1.94 5.17
N LYS A 296 20.69 0.74 5.00
CA LYS A 296 21.35 0.35 3.75
C LYS A 296 20.39 0.33 2.56
N PHE A 297 19.14 -0.13 2.77
CA PHE A 297 18.10 -0.04 1.75
C PHE A 297 17.79 1.41 1.38
N ALA A 298 17.57 2.26 2.39
CA ALA A 298 17.25 3.67 2.18
C ALA A 298 18.38 4.41 1.45
N GLU A 299 19.63 4.25 1.89
CA GLU A 299 20.82 4.83 1.23
C GLU A 299 20.97 4.29 -0.21
N GLY A 300 20.75 2.99 -0.42
CA GLY A 300 20.82 2.35 -1.73
C GLY A 300 19.83 2.94 -2.74
N VAL A 301 18.59 3.21 -2.32
CA VAL A 301 17.56 3.83 -3.17
C VAL A 301 17.83 5.32 -3.35
N LYS A 302 18.08 6.04 -2.24
CA LYS A 302 18.24 7.50 -2.24
C LYS A 302 19.52 7.98 -2.91
N ALA A 303 20.50 7.11 -3.13
CA ALA A 303 21.66 7.42 -3.95
C ALA A 303 21.29 7.80 -5.40
N GLU A 304 20.19 7.25 -5.94
CA GLU A 304 19.68 7.58 -7.28
C GLU A 304 18.40 8.42 -7.23
N PHE A 305 17.56 8.22 -6.21
CA PHE A 305 16.31 8.96 -6.03
C PHE A 305 16.27 9.64 -4.64
N PRO A 306 16.97 10.77 -4.44
CA PRO A 306 17.15 11.39 -3.12
C PRO A 306 15.83 11.72 -2.40
N ASP A 307 14.85 12.18 -3.17
CA ASP A 307 13.53 12.59 -2.68
C ASP A 307 12.57 11.40 -2.50
N GLN A 308 12.91 10.17 -2.91
CA GLN A 308 12.01 9.01 -2.84
C GLN A 308 11.61 8.72 -1.39
N MET A 309 10.31 8.79 -1.11
CA MET A 309 9.77 8.40 0.19
C MET A 309 9.69 6.88 0.30
N LEU A 310 9.90 6.37 1.52
CA LEU A 310 9.88 4.94 1.81
C LEU A 310 8.76 4.61 2.80
N ALA A 311 8.33 3.35 2.81
CA ALA A 311 7.39 2.82 3.78
C ALA A 311 7.98 1.58 4.47
N TYR A 312 7.59 1.35 5.73
CA TYR A 312 8.12 0.26 6.54
C TYR A 312 7.02 -0.43 7.37
N ASN A 313 6.95 -1.74 7.23
CA ASN A 313 6.10 -2.62 8.02
C ASN A 313 6.77 -2.97 9.36
N CYS A 314 6.27 -2.39 10.45
CA CYS A 314 6.60 -2.79 11.83
C CYS A 314 5.84 -4.07 12.20
N SER A 315 6.22 -5.18 11.55
CA SER A 315 5.44 -6.42 11.54
C SER A 315 5.26 -7.06 12.93
N PRO A 316 4.04 -7.48 13.29
CA PRO A 316 3.80 -8.35 14.44
C PRO A 316 4.34 -9.77 14.29
N SER A 317 4.68 -10.19 13.07
CA SER A 317 5.33 -11.49 12.83
C SER A 317 6.75 -11.54 13.41
N PHE A 318 7.33 -10.38 13.74
CA PHE A 318 8.58 -10.31 14.48
C PHE A 318 8.37 -10.62 15.96
N ASN A 319 9.23 -11.45 16.55
CA ASN A 319 9.37 -11.46 18.00
C ASN A 319 10.29 -10.29 18.42
N TRP A 320 9.71 -9.11 18.60
CA TRP A 320 10.43 -7.85 18.87
C TRP A 320 11.48 -7.97 19.99
N LYS A 321 11.11 -8.50 21.16
CA LYS A 321 12.02 -8.64 22.32
C LYS A 321 13.07 -9.74 22.15
N LYS A 322 12.90 -10.66 21.20
CA LYS A 322 13.96 -11.63 20.84
C LYS A 322 15.07 -10.96 20.03
N HIS A 323 14.73 -9.95 19.24
CA HIS A 323 15.66 -9.30 18.30
C HIS A 323 16.24 -7.99 18.83
N LEU A 324 15.49 -7.24 19.63
CA LEU A 324 15.83 -5.88 20.04
C LEU A 324 15.65 -5.68 21.55
N ASP A 325 16.45 -4.78 22.12
CA ASP A 325 16.25 -4.29 23.48
C ASP A 325 15.14 -3.21 23.55
N ASP A 326 14.61 -2.97 24.74
CA ASP A 326 13.50 -2.03 24.97
C ASP A 326 13.85 -0.59 24.54
N ALA A 327 15.12 -0.18 24.70
CA ALA A 327 15.57 1.15 24.31
C ALA A 327 15.56 1.34 22.79
N THR A 328 15.87 0.28 22.04
CA THR A 328 15.87 0.27 20.57
C THR A 328 14.46 0.20 20.04
N ILE A 329 13.59 -0.63 20.65
CA ILE A 329 12.16 -0.67 20.33
C ILE A 329 11.54 0.73 20.49
N ALA A 330 11.83 1.43 21.60
CA ALA A 330 11.26 2.74 21.88
C ALA A 330 11.63 3.84 20.86
N ARG A 331 12.81 3.75 20.24
CA ARG A 331 13.28 4.73 19.22
C ARG A 331 13.09 4.26 17.78
N PHE A 332 12.64 3.02 17.55
CA PHE A 332 12.68 2.36 16.26
C PHE A 332 12.01 3.16 15.13
N GLN A 333 10.76 3.61 15.35
CA GLN A 333 10.03 4.39 14.33
C GLN A 333 10.67 5.75 14.05
N LYS A 334 11.24 6.38 15.08
CA LYS A 334 11.92 7.68 14.93
C LYS A 334 13.18 7.57 14.08
N GLU A 335 13.99 6.55 14.33
CA GLU A 335 15.19 6.26 13.52
C GLU A 335 14.82 5.96 12.06
N LEU A 336 13.75 5.19 11.83
CA LEU A 336 13.22 4.96 10.48
C LEU A 336 12.75 6.25 9.80
N GLY A 337 12.02 7.12 10.51
CA GLY A 337 11.59 8.43 9.99
C GLY A 337 12.77 9.28 9.52
N ALA A 338 13.87 9.30 10.29
CA ALA A 338 15.09 10.01 9.93
C ALA A 338 15.79 9.46 8.66
N MET A 339 15.59 8.18 8.34
CA MET A 339 16.11 7.55 7.11
C MET A 339 15.21 7.79 5.88
N GLY A 340 14.06 8.44 6.05
CA GLY A 340 13.10 8.70 4.97
C GLY A 340 11.97 7.68 4.83
N PHE A 341 11.79 6.79 5.83
CA PHE A 341 10.58 5.98 5.93
C PHE A 341 9.43 6.84 6.47
N LYS A 342 8.65 7.41 5.55
CA LYS A 342 7.60 8.40 5.85
C LYS A 342 6.25 7.79 6.16
N PHE A 343 6.02 6.52 5.79
CA PHE A 343 4.82 5.79 6.18
C PHE A 343 5.18 4.50 6.94
N LEU A 344 4.79 4.43 8.20
CA LEU A 344 5.07 3.30 9.09
C LEU A 344 3.76 2.65 9.52
N PHE A 345 3.71 1.33 9.59
CA PHE A 345 2.47 0.66 9.95
C PHE A 345 2.71 -0.69 10.63
N ILE A 346 1.80 -1.05 11.53
CA ILE A 346 1.74 -2.39 12.13
C ILE A 346 0.58 -3.14 11.47
N THR A 347 0.90 -4.07 10.57
CA THR A 347 -0.08 -4.76 9.72
C THR A 347 -1.18 -5.48 10.52
N LEU A 348 -0.81 -6.25 11.54
CA LEU A 348 -1.73 -7.13 12.26
C LEU A 348 -2.21 -6.59 13.62
N ALA A 349 -2.09 -5.28 13.86
CA ALA A 349 -2.45 -4.65 15.13
C ALA A 349 -3.89 -4.97 15.57
N GLY A 350 -4.89 -4.70 14.71
CA GLY A 350 -6.30 -5.00 14.96
C GLY A 350 -6.59 -6.48 15.24
N PHE A 351 -5.98 -7.40 14.49
CA PHE A 351 -6.13 -8.84 14.71
C PHE A 351 -5.66 -9.27 16.10
N HIS A 352 -4.44 -8.87 16.50
CA HIS A 352 -3.92 -9.18 17.82
C HIS A 352 -4.73 -8.54 18.94
N ALA A 353 -5.10 -7.26 18.79
CA ALA A 353 -5.89 -6.54 19.80
C ALA A 353 -7.26 -7.20 20.01
N LEU A 354 -7.97 -7.53 18.93
CA LEU A 354 -9.28 -8.18 18.99
C LEU A 354 -9.20 -9.57 19.62
N ASN A 355 -8.28 -10.42 19.15
CA ASN A 355 -8.18 -11.79 19.63
C ASN A 355 -7.70 -11.86 21.08
N TYR A 356 -6.68 -11.08 21.44
CA TYR A 356 -6.16 -11.05 22.81
C TYR A 356 -7.22 -10.58 23.81
N SER A 357 -7.88 -9.45 23.54
CA SER A 357 -8.88 -8.90 24.45
C SER A 357 -10.08 -9.81 24.63
N MET A 358 -10.57 -10.45 23.56
CA MET A 358 -11.68 -11.39 23.64
C MET A 358 -11.28 -12.67 24.40
N PHE A 359 -10.08 -13.20 24.15
CA PHE A 359 -9.59 -14.38 24.86
C PHE A 359 -9.46 -14.13 26.36
N ASP A 360 -8.81 -13.03 26.76
CA ASP A 360 -8.60 -12.67 28.17
C ASP A 360 -9.94 -12.48 28.90
N LEU A 361 -10.89 -11.75 28.28
CA LEU A 361 -12.22 -11.53 28.85
C LEU A 361 -13.05 -12.81 28.95
N ALA A 362 -12.96 -13.73 27.99
CA ALA A 362 -13.69 -14.99 28.02
C ALA A 362 -13.07 -16.02 28.98
N TYR A 363 -11.77 -15.90 29.25
CA TYR A 363 -11.06 -16.77 30.18
C TYR A 363 -11.31 -16.39 31.66
N GLY A 364 -11.32 -15.08 31.95
CA GLY A 364 -11.62 -14.53 33.27
C GLY A 364 -13.06 -14.74 33.71
#